data_AF-A0A7V7C2V7-F1
#
_entry.id   AF-A0A7V7C2V7-F1
#
_cell.length_a   1.000
_cell.length_b   1.000
_cell.length_c   1.000
_cell.angle_alpha   90.00
_cell.angle_beta   90.00
_cell.angle_gamma   90.00
#
_symmetry.space_group_name_H-M   'P 1'
#
loop_
_entity.id
_entity.type
_entity.pdbx_description
1 polymer ?
#
loop_
_entity_poly.entity_id
_entity_poly.type
_entity_poly.pdbx_seq_one_letter_code
_entity_poly.pdbx_strand_id
1 'polypeptide(L)'
;MKAFIKKYQWLFEFIGVAIILAVGIFAFVKQEVFLYIAGFALIIMGLLRIIPLLKTTKDMVLKIIYAVEILLNVVAGVLLVLEGGKDDYSENLMRYLVGAVLYLRGAIYFFATVIRKEATDHLQFIVHLAFITLGVVILATDYFTVKNLAFVVLILAIIAAFFIGYSGFRNYKNYRYERLAREETKKIIQKPAEKEEEGYVDPAPVKEDIIIPEEEEKEELNI
;
A
#
# COMPACT_ATOMS: atom_id res chain seq x y z
N MET A 1 -2.79 -18.68 14.47
CA MET A 1 -1.90 -17.88 13.60
C MET A 1 -2.26 -16.39 13.54
N LYS A 2 -3.50 -16.01 13.21
CA LYS A 2 -3.95 -14.59 13.12
C LYS A 2 -3.70 -13.75 14.39
N ALA A 3 -3.93 -14.31 15.59
CA ALA A 3 -3.73 -13.60 16.86
C ALA A 3 -2.25 -13.28 17.16
N PHE A 4 -1.32 -14.12 16.73
CA PHE A 4 0.12 -13.90 16.91
C PHE A 4 0.61 -12.77 15.99
N ILE A 5 0.20 -12.79 14.73
CA ILE A 5 0.57 -11.76 13.74
C ILE A 5 0.02 -10.40 14.16
N LYS A 6 -1.23 -10.34 14.64
CA LYS A 6 -1.84 -9.10 15.14
C LYS A 6 -1.10 -8.56 16.39
N LYS A 7 -0.64 -9.46 17.27
CA LYS A 7 0.09 -9.09 18.49
C LYS A 7 1.48 -8.51 18.21
N TYR A 8 2.18 -9.04 17.21
CA TYR A 8 3.52 -8.58 16.79
C TYR A 8 3.50 -7.68 15.56
N GLN A 9 2.33 -7.15 15.17
CA GLN A 9 2.18 -6.29 13.99
C GLN A 9 3.12 -5.08 14.05
N TRP A 10 3.29 -4.49 15.23
CA TRP A 10 4.20 -3.36 15.46
C TRP A 10 5.64 -3.65 15.05
N LEU A 11 6.10 -4.90 15.19
CA LEU A 11 7.46 -5.30 14.83
C LEU A 11 7.63 -5.28 13.30
N PHE A 12 6.64 -5.81 12.58
CA PHE A 12 6.63 -5.77 11.12
C PHE A 12 6.49 -4.33 10.59
N GLU A 13 5.73 -3.47 11.27
CA GLU A 13 5.62 -2.05 10.93
C GLU A 13 6.97 -1.34 11.09
N PHE A 14 7.71 -1.57 12.17
CA PHE A 14 9.05 -0.98 12.35
C PHE A 14 10.09 -1.53 11.38
N ILE A 15 10.08 -2.84 11.11
CA ILE A 15 10.94 -3.42 10.06
C ILE A 15 10.60 -2.80 8.70
N GLY A 16 9.31 -2.63 8.40
CA GLY A 16 8.83 -1.99 7.18
C GLY A 16 9.34 -0.55 7.05
N VAL A 17 9.25 0.25 8.12
CA VAL A 17 9.79 1.62 8.15
C VAL A 17 11.29 1.62 7.88
N ALA A 18 12.05 0.74 8.54
CA ALA A 18 13.50 0.66 8.35
C ALA A 18 13.87 0.32 6.90
N ILE A 19 13.17 -0.65 6.28
CA ILE A 19 13.39 -1.02 4.88
C ILE A 19 13.01 0.12 3.94
N ILE A 20 11.85 0.74 4.12
CA ILE A 20 11.39 1.84 3.25
C ILE A 20 12.36 3.03 3.31
N LEU A 21 12.81 3.42 4.51
CA LEU A 21 13.79 4.49 4.64
C LEU A 21 15.14 4.09 4.07
N ALA A 22 15.61 2.86 4.32
CA ALA A 22 16.88 2.39 3.76
C ALA A 22 16.85 2.42 2.22
N VAL A 23 15.77 1.93 1.60
CA VAL A 23 15.60 1.97 0.14
C VAL A 23 15.50 3.41 -0.36
N GLY A 24 14.72 4.28 0.29
CA GLY A 24 14.56 5.67 -0.12
C GLY A 24 15.87 6.46 -0.04
N ILE A 25 16.62 6.31 1.05
CA ILE A 25 17.93 6.95 1.23
C ILE A 25 18.94 6.38 0.24
N PHE A 26 18.99 5.06 0.08
CA PHE A 26 19.89 4.41 -0.87
C PHE A 26 19.64 4.90 -2.30
N ALA A 27 18.37 4.98 -2.71
CA ALA A 27 17.99 5.49 -4.03
C ALA A 27 18.35 6.98 -4.24
N PHE A 28 18.43 7.77 -3.15
CA PHE A 28 18.87 9.16 -3.20
C PHE A 28 20.40 9.31 -3.30
N VAL A 29 21.15 8.45 -2.58
CA VAL A 29 22.63 8.45 -2.60
C VAL A 29 23.16 7.82 -3.89
N LYS A 30 22.51 6.77 -4.37
CA LYS A 30 22.86 5.98 -5.54
C LYS A 30 21.76 6.10 -6.59
N GLN A 31 21.75 7.24 -7.27
CA GLN A 31 20.73 7.60 -8.25
C GLN A 31 20.74 6.66 -9.46
N GLU A 32 21.90 6.09 -9.80
CA GLU A 32 22.05 5.08 -10.85
C GLU A 32 21.14 3.85 -10.65
N VAL A 33 20.70 3.58 -9.42
CA VAL A 33 19.75 2.50 -9.08
C VAL A 33 18.44 2.63 -9.86
N PHE A 34 17.99 3.84 -10.17
CA PHE A 34 16.77 4.05 -10.96
C PHE A 34 16.92 3.61 -12.42
N LEU A 35 18.13 3.71 -13.00
CA LEU A 35 18.41 3.20 -14.34
C LEU A 35 18.26 1.68 -14.38
N TYR A 36 18.76 1.00 -13.36
CA TYR A 36 18.57 -0.44 -13.21
C TYR A 36 17.09 -0.81 -13.01
N ILE A 37 16.40 -0.13 -12.10
CA ILE A 37 14.97 -0.40 -11.83
C ILE A 37 14.13 -0.20 -13.10
N ALA A 38 14.30 0.94 -13.78
CA ALA A 38 13.57 1.22 -15.01
C ALA A 38 13.95 0.22 -16.12
N GLY A 39 15.24 -0.08 -16.28
CA GLY A 39 15.74 -1.03 -17.26
C GLY A 39 15.17 -2.43 -17.07
N PHE A 40 15.25 -2.97 -15.85
CA PHE A 40 14.64 -4.27 -15.52
C PHE A 40 13.12 -4.25 -15.66
N ALA A 41 12.44 -3.17 -15.28
CA ALA A 41 11.00 -3.05 -15.48
C ALA A 41 10.62 -3.13 -16.97
N LEU A 42 11.34 -2.43 -17.85
CA LEU A 42 11.09 -2.49 -19.30
C LEU A 42 11.36 -3.89 -19.87
N ILE A 43 12.45 -4.55 -19.46
CA ILE A 43 12.80 -5.90 -19.89
C ILE A 43 11.71 -6.89 -19.45
N ILE A 44 11.39 -6.94 -18.15
CA ILE A 44 10.42 -7.90 -17.59
C ILE A 44 9.04 -7.67 -18.23
N MET A 45 8.57 -6.42 -18.28
CA MET A 45 7.29 -6.09 -18.88
C MET A 45 7.24 -6.35 -20.38
N GLY A 46 8.37 -6.21 -21.09
CA GLY A 46 8.50 -6.57 -22.50
C GLY A 46 8.40 -8.09 -22.70
N LEU A 47 9.20 -8.86 -21.98
CA LEU A 47 9.29 -10.31 -22.12
C LEU A 47 7.98 -11.02 -21.76
N LEU A 48 7.34 -10.62 -20.65
CA LEU A 48 6.06 -11.20 -20.22
C LEU A 48 4.95 -11.02 -21.26
N ARG A 49 5.07 -10.01 -22.14
CA ARG A 49 4.08 -9.69 -23.17
C ARG A 49 4.28 -10.46 -24.49
N ILE A 50 5.43 -11.09 -24.70
CA ILE A 50 5.73 -11.81 -25.96
C ILE A 50 4.68 -12.90 -26.21
N ILE A 51 4.48 -13.78 -25.24
CA ILE A 51 3.60 -14.94 -25.38
C ILE A 51 2.14 -14.52 -25.61
N PRO A 52 1.51 -13.69 -24.74
CA PRO A 52 0.11 -13.34 -24.91
C PRO A 52 -0.14 -12.63 -26.24
N LEU A 53 0.63 -11.58 -26.57
CA LEU A 53 0.36 -10.76 -27.76
C LEU A 53 0.54 -11.56 -29.06
N LEU A 54 1.61 -12.35 -29.16
CA LEU A 54 1.84 -13.14 -30.37
C LEU A 54 0.82 -14.28 -30.53
N LYS A 55 0.24 -14.78 -29.43
CA LYS A 55 -0.76 -15.85 -29.48
C LYS A 55 -2.17 -15.31 -29.74
N THR A 56 -2.52 -14.13 -29.22
CA THR A 56 -3.88 -13.59 -29.31
C THR A 56 -4.13 -12.75 -30.55
N THR A 57 -3.11 -12.11 -31.12
CA THR A 57 -3.27 -11.24 -32.30
C THR A 57 -3.37 -12.07 -33.59
N LYS A 58 -4.52 -11.93 -34.28
CA LYS A 58 -4.81 -12.63 -35.54
C LYS A 58 -4.20 -11.93 -36.76
N ASP A 59 -4.17 -10.60 -36.78
CA ASP A 59 -3.62 -9.81 -37.88
C ASP A 59 -2.08 -9.92 -37.88
N MET A 60 -1.51 -10.38 -39.01
CA MET A 60 -0.08 -10.56 -39.17
C MET A 60 0.70 -9.23 -39.09
N VAL A 61 0.14 -8.13 -39.60
CA VAL A 61 0.81 -6.82 -39.57
C VAL A 61 0.87 -6.30 -38.15
N LEU A 62 -0.22 -6.42 -37.39
CA LEU A 62 -0.23 -6.05 -35.98
C LEU A 62 0.72 -6.92 -35.15
N LYS A 63 0.77 -8.21 -35.43
CA LYS A 63 1.71 -9.12 -34.78
C LYS A 63 3.16 -8.68 -34.97
N ILE A 64 3.52 -8.24 -36.18
CA ILE A 64 4.86 -7.70 -36.47
C ILE A 64 5.11 -6.39 -35.73
N ILE A 65 4.15 -5.46 -35.74
CA ILE A 65 4.28 -4.18 -35.04
C ILE A 65 4.46 -4.40 -33.53
N TYR A 66 3.67 -5.28 -32.93
CA TYR A 66 3.81 -5.64 -31.52
C TYR A 66 5.13 -6.35 -31.22
N ALA A 67 5.59 -7.24 -32.10
CA ALA A 67 6.90 -7.87 -31.94
C ALA A 67 8.04 -6.84 -31.95
N VAL A 68 7.98 -5.86 -32.86
CA VAL A 68 8.96 -4.77 -32.94
C VAL A 68 8.87 -3.85 -31.72
N GLU A 69 7.66 -3.50 -31.24
CA GLU A 69 7.49 -2.71 -30.00
C GLU A 69 8.13 -3.41 -28.80
N ILE A 70 7.89 -4.71 -28.65
CA ILE A 70 8.47 -5.49 -27.57
C ILE A 70 9.99 -5.54 -27.69
N LEU A 71 10.52 -5.75 -28.90
CA LEU A 71 11.96 -5.73 -29.14
C LEU A 71 12.57 -4.38 -28.74
N LEU A 72 11.99 -3.27 -29.20
CA LEU A 72 12.44 -1.91 -28.84
C LEU A 72 12.35 -1.67 -27.33
N ASN A 73 11.30 -2.16 -26.67
CA ASN A 73 11.14 -2.04 -25.23
C ASN A 73 12.23 -2.81 -24.46
N VAL A 74 12.54 -4.05 -24.87
CA VAL A 74 13.61 -4.84 -24.27
C VAL A 74 14.98 -4.20 -24.54
N VAL A 75 15.25 -3.74 -25.76
CA VAL A 75 16.49 -3.04 -26.11
C VAL A 75 16.65 -1.76 -25.28
N ALA A 76 15.59 -0.95 -25.16
CA ALA A 76 15.60 0.23 -24.29
C ALA A 76 15.91 -0.15 -22.84
N GLY A 77 15.34 -1.23 -22.34
CA GLY A 77 15.63 -1.72 -21.00
C GLY A 77 17.10 -2.17 -20.81
N VAL A 78 17.67 -2.87 -21.79
CA VAL A 78 19.09 -3.25 -21.78
C VAL A 78 20.00 -2.02 -21.81
N LEU A 79 19.69 -1.03 -22.65
CA LEU A 79 20.46 0.22 -22.71
C LEU A 79 20.47 0.94 -21.36
N LEU A 80 19.34 0.99 -20.65
CA LEU A 80 19.28 1.58 -19.30
C LEU A 80 20.11 0.82 -18.27
N VAL A 81 20.09 -0.51 -18.30
CA VAL A 81 20.90 -1.34 -17.39
C VAL A 81 22.39 -1.13 -17.66
N LEU A 82 22.81 -1.08 -18.93
CA LEU A 82 24.21 -0.80 -19.30
C LEU A 82 24.63 0.61 -18.88
N GLU A 83 23.75 1.59 -19.04
CA GLU A 83 24.02 2.97 -18.65
C GLU A 83 24.17 3.12 -17.13
N GLY A 84 23.36 2.40 -16.34
CA GLY A 84 23.50 2.38 -14.88
C GLY A 84 24.84 1.82 -14.37
N GLY A 85 25.58 1.10 -15.22
CA GLY A 85 26.91 0.55 -14.91
C GLY A 85 28.07 1.51 -15.15
N LYS A 86 27.82 2.69 -15.71
CA LYS A 86 28.85 3.70 -16.00
C LYS A 86 28.96 4.70 -14.86
N ASP A 87 30.19 5.18 -14.62
CA ASP A 87 30.43 6.26 -13.66
C ASP A 87 29.90 7.62 -14.16
N ASP A 88 29.90 7.85 -15.48
CA ASP A 88 29.35 9.04 -16.15
C ASP A 88 28.10 8.66 -16.95
N TYR A 89 27.01 8.38 -16.23
CA TYR A 89 25.74 8.00 -16.85
C TYR A 89 24.96 9.21 -17.34
N SER A 90 24.25 9.05 -18.46
CA SER A 90 23.36 10.09 -18.97
C SER A 90 22.07 10.20 -18.15
N GLU A 91 21.91 11.31 -17.41
CA GLU A 91 20.69 11.60 -16.64
C GLU A 91 19.41 11.67 -17.49
N ASN A 92 19.54 11.99 -18.78
CA ASN A 92 18.42 12.17 -19.69
C ASN A 92 18.07 10.91 -20.49
N LEU A 93 18.95 9.89 -20.52
CA LEU A 93 18.68 8.68 -21.29
C LEU A 93 17.41 7.97 -20.81
N MET A 94 17.22 7.89 -19.49
CA MET A 94 16.00 7.35 -18.88
C MET A 94 14.75 8.08 -19.36
N ARG A 95 14.81 9.41 -19.35
CA ARG A 95 13.70 10.27 -19.78
C ARG A 95 13.28 9.95 -21.21
N TYR A 96 14.24 9.96 -22.12
CA TYR A 96 13.97 9.75 -23.54
C TYR A 96 13.50 8.33 -23.82
N LEU A 97 14.13 7.31 -23.24
CA LEU A 97 13.74 5.92 -23.47
C LEU A 97 12.36 5.61 -22.88
N VAL A 98 12.10 5.98 -21.63
CA VAL A 98 10.80 5.74 -20.99
C VAL A 98 9.70 6.53 -21.69
N GLY A 99 9.94 7.81 -21.98
CA GLY A 99 8.99 8.67 -22.69
C GLY A 99 8.66 8.14 -24.08
N ALA A 100 9.68 7.72 -24.85
CA ALA A 100 9.50 7.16 -26.18
C ALA A 100 8.75 5.82 -26.15
N VAL A 101 9.05 4.93 -25.20
CA VAL A 101 8.33 3.65 -25.06
C VAL A 101 6.85 3.88 -24.73
N LEU A 102 6.54 4.79 -23.80
CA LEU A 102 5.15 5.11 -23.45
C LEU A 102 4.40 5.75 -24.61
N TYR A 103 5.04 6.69 -25.31
CA TYR A 103 4.46 7.33 -26.48
C TYR A 103 4.18 6.32 -27.60
N LEU A 104 5.18 5.51 -27.96
CA LEU A 104 5.07 4.50 -29.00
C LEU A 104 3.97 3.48 -28.67
N ARG A 105 3.88 3.06 -27.40
CA ARG A 105 2.83 2.14 -26.94
C ARG A 105 1.44 2.72 -27.11
N GLY A 106 1.24 3.97 -26.70
CA GLY A 106 -0.03 4.67 -26.92
C GLY A 106 -0.37 4.79 -28.40
N ALA A 107 0.61 5.20 -29.21
CA ALA A 107 0.44 5.37 -30.66
C ALA A 107 0.08 4.06 -31.37
N ILE A 108 0.76 2.95 -31.04
CA ILE A 108 0.47 1.63 -31.60
C ILE A 108 -0.94 1.16 -31.22
N TYR A 109 -1.38 1.41 -29.99
CA TYR A 109 -2.73 1.07 -29.56
C TYR A 109 -3.80 1.84 -30.37
N PHE A 110 -3.61 3.15 -30.60
CA PHE A 110 -4.53 3.92 -31.44
C PHE A 110 -4.49 3.47 -32.91
N PHE A 111 -3.32 3.11 -33.42
CA PHE A 111 -3.20 2.50 -34.75
C PHE A 111 -3.98 1.18 -34.83
N ALA A 112 -3.83 0.30 -33.84
CA ALA A 112 -4.49 -1.00 -33.81
C ALA A 112 -6.02 -0.88 -33.70
N THR A 113 -6.51 0.04 -32.88
CA THR A 113 -7.95 0.24 -32.67
C THR A 113 -8.62 0.99 -33.82
N VAL A 114 -8.04 2.09 -34.30
CA VAL A 114 -8.66 2.94 -35.32
C VAL A 114 -8.50 2.37 -36.73
N ILE A 115 -7.30 1.90 -37.09
CA ILE A 115 -7.01 1.45 -38.46
C ILE A 115 -7.28 -0.04 -38.61
N ARG A 116 -6.87 -0.84 -37.62
CA ARG A 116 -6.97 -2.30 -37.68
C ARG A 116 -8.21 -2.87 -36.99
N LYS A 117 -9.04 -2.01 -36.40
CA LYS A 117 -10.33 -2.35 -35.77
C LYS A 117 -10.20 -3.45 -34.69
N GLU A 118 -9.09 -3.47 -33.94
CA GLU A 118 -9.00 -4.32 -32.75
C GLU A 118 -10.03 -3.90 -31.69
N ALA A 119 -10.57 -4.90 -30.99
CA ALA A 119 -11.53 -4.67 -29.92
C ALA A 119 -10.87 -3.89 -28.79
N THR A 120 -11.60 -2.93 -28.22
CA THR A 120 -11.14 -2.14 -27.07
C THR A 120 -12.26 -1.91 -26.06
N ASP A 121 -11.86 -1.77 -24.80
CA ASP A 121 -12.70 -1.31 -23.70
C ASP A 121 -12.37 0.15 -23.32
N HIS A 122 -13.29 0.83 -22.64
CA HIS A 122 -13.15 2.20 -22.15
C HIS A 122 -11.92 2.36 -21.25
N LEU A 123 -11.67 1.40 -20.35
CA LEU A 123 -10.53 1.46 -19.46
C LEU A 123 -9.21 1.38 -20.24
N GLN A 124 -9.13 0.48 -21.23
CA GLN A 124 -7.96 0.35 -22.09
C GLN A 124 -7.70 1.64 -22.87
N PHE A 125 -8.75 2.26 -23.39
CA PHE A 125 -8.66 3.53 -24.09
C PHE A 125 -8.08 4.63 -23.21
N ILE A 126 -8.62 4.81 -21.99
CA ILE A 126 -8.15 5.85 -21.06
C ILE A 126 -6.70 5.62 -20.66
N VAL A 127 -6.30 4.36 -20.40
CA VAL A 127 -4.92 4.03 -20.01
C VAL A 127 -3.93 4.34 -21.14
N HIS A 128 -4.25 4.00 -22.39
CA HIS A 128 -3.35 4.29 -23.52
C HIS A 128 -3.34 5.77 -23.91
N LEU A 129 -4.45 6.48 -23.69
CA LEU A 129 -4.48 7.94 -23.76
C LEU A 129 -3.58 8.57 -22.67
N ALA A 130 -3.58 8.03 -21.46
CA ALA A 130 -2.66 8.45 -20.41
C ALA A 130 -1.20 8.14 -20.80
N PHE A 131 -0.92 6.99 -21.41
CA PHE A 131 0.44 6.67 -21.85
C PHE A 131 0.96 7.61 -22.94
N ILE A 132 0.15 7.95 -23.95
CA ILE A 132 0.62 8.86 -25.00
C ILE A 132 0.82 10.28 -24.45
N THR A 133 -0.07 10.76 -23.59
CA THR A 133 0.03 12.09 -22.97
C THR A 133 1.21 12.17 -22.00
N LEU A 134 1.37 11.19 -21.11
CA LEU A 134 2.54 11.11 -20.22
C LEU A 134 3.84 10.96 -21.00
N GLY A 135 3.85 10.15 -22.06
CA GLY A 135 5.00 10.00 -22.95
C GLY A 135 5.44 11.35 -23.53
N VAL A 136 4.50 12.16 -24.04
CA VAL A 136 4.80 13.51 -24.54
C VAL A 136 5.28 14.43 -23.42
N VAL A 137 4.62 14.45 -22.26
CA VAL A 137 5.02 15.30 -21.13
C VAL A 137 6.44 14.95 -20.66
N ILE A 138 6.77 13.67 -20.55
CA ILE A 138 8.11 13.19 -20.16
C ILE A 138 9.15 13.62 -21.19
N LEU A 139 8.83 13.54 -22.49
CA LEU A 139 9.76 13.92 -23.55
C LEU A 139 9.95 15.45 -23.67
N ALA A 140 8.88 16.21 -23.45
CA ALA A 140 8.86 17.66 -23.63
C ALA A 140 9.32 18.44 -22.40
N THR A 141 9.35 17.82 -21.22
CA THR A 141 9.72 18.49 -19.97
C THR A 141 11.04 17.97 -19.41
N ASP A 142 11.83 18.87 -18.83
CA ASP A 142 13.10 18.50 -18.18
C ASP A 142 12.91 18.00 -16.73
N TYR A 143 11.67 17.78 -16.29
CA TYR A 143 11.37 17.36 -14.92
C TYR A 143 11.63 15.87 -14.67
N PHE A 144 11.55 15.02 -15.68
CA PHE A 144 11.65 13.56 -15.51
C PHE A 144 13.11 13.08 -15.61
N THR A 145 13.96 13.54 -14.71
CA THR A 145 15.37 13.10 -14.59
C THR A 145 15.55 12.08 -13.47
N VAL A 146 16.64 11.31 -13.52
CA VAL A 146 17.01 10.34 -12.48
C VAL A 146 17.04 11.01 -11.10
N LYS A 147 17.66 12.20 -11.02
CA LYS A 147 17.78 12.99 -9.80
C LYS A 147 16.43 13.40 -9.22
N ASN A 148 15.53 13.91 -10.06
CA ASN A 148 14.21 14.35 -9.61
C ASN A 148 13.37 13.15 -9.13
N LEU A 149 13.46 12.01 -9.82
CA LEU A 149 12.77 10.79 -9.44
C LEU A 149 13.24 10.27 -8.08
N ALA A 150 14.56 10.32 -7.83
CA ALA A 150 15.14 9.97 -6.54
C ALA A 150 14.63 10.86 -5.41
N PHE A 151 14.51 12.16 -5.65
CA PHE A 151 13.98 13.11 -4.67
C PHE A 151 12.50 12.84 -4.35
N VAL A 152 11.68 12.60 -5.38
CA VAL A 152 10.26 12.25 -5.21
C VAL A 152 10.11 10.96 -4.39
N VAL A 153 10.87 9.92 -4.72
CA VAL A 153 10.83 8.65 -3.98
C VAL A 153 11.28 8.81 -2.53
N LEU A 154 12.32 9.61 -2.28
CA LEU A 154 12.76 9.92 -0.91
C LEU A 154 11.66 10.60 -0.10
N ILE A 155 10.99 11.61 -0.68
CA ILE A 155 9.86 12.29 -0.01
C ILE A 155 8.75 11.30 0.31
N LEU A 156 8.37 10.46 -0.66
CA LEU A 156 7.33 9.44 -0.45
C LEU A 156 7.76 8.41 0.60
N ALA A 157 9.02 8.00 0.62
CA ALA A 157 9.56 7.09 1.62
C ALA A 157 9.51 7.69 3.02
N ILE A 158 9.85 8.98 3.18
CA ILE A 158 9.75 9.69 4.47
C ILE A 158 8.30 9.79 4.93
N ILE A 159 7.38 10.16 4.04
CA ILE A 159 5.95 10.23 4.36
C ILE A 159 5.42 8.86 4.77
N ALA A 160 5.71 7.81 3.99
CA ALA A 160 5.30 6.44 4.30
C ALA A 160 5.90 5.96 5.62
N ALA A 161 7.18 6.22 5.87
CA ALA A 161 7.86 5.91 7.11
C ALA A 161 7.20 6.61 8.31
N PHE A 162 6.78 7.86 8.16
CA PHE A 162 6.07 8.59 9.20
C PHE A 162 4.72 7.96 9.52
N PHE A 163 3.90 7.66 8.50
CA PHE A 163 2.60 7.02 8.68
C PHE A 163 2.70 5.64 9.32
N ILE A 164 3.58 4.78 8.79
CA ILE A 164 3.77 3.41 9.30
C ILE A 164 4.43 3.45 10.69
N GLY A 165 5.40 4.36 10.90
CA GLY A 165 6.06 4.55 12.19
C GLY A 165 5.10 4.99 13.29
N TYR A 166 4.16 5.91 12.97
CA TYR A 166 3.11 6.32 13.89
C TYR A 166 2.18 5.15 14.26
N SER A 167 1.75 4.36 13.25
CA SER A 167 0.96 3.13 13.49
C SER A 167 1.73 2.14 14.37
N GLY A 168 3.00 1.88 14.04
CA GLY A 168 3.92 1.01 14.76
C GLY A 168 4.08 1.41 16.22
N PHE A 169 4.27 2.70 16.49
CA PHE A 169 4.38 3.22 17.85
C PHE A 169 3.10 2.99 18.66
N ARG A 170 1.92 3.27 18.08
CA ARG A 170 0.63 3.03 18.74
C ARG A 170 0.42 1.55 19.05
N ASN A 171 0.72 0.67 18.09
CA ASN A 171 0.56 -0.77 18.25
C ASN A 171 1.56 -1.35 19.27
N TYR A 172 2.80 -0.84 19.29
CA TYR A 172 3.78 -1.22 20.29
C TYR A 172 3.38 -0.78 21.69
N LYS A 173 2.88 0.46 21.84
CA LYS A 173 2.35 1.00 23.08
C LYS A 173 1.23 0.10 23.62
N ASN A 174 0.24 -0.23 22.79
CA ASN A 174 -0.87 -1.11 23.16
C ASN A 174 -0.37 -2.51 23.58
N TYR A 175 0.55 -3.11 22.81
CA TYR A 175 1.16 -4.39 23.15
C TYR A 175 1.84 -4.37 24.53
N ARG A 176 2.53 -3.28 24.89
CA ARG A 176 3.19 -3.14 26.20
C ARG A 176 2.19 -3.05 27.34
N TYR A 177 1.12 -2.26 27.19
CA TYR A 177 0.08 -2.17 28.21
C TYR A 177 -0.70 -3.48 28.37
N GLU A 178 -1.04 -4.17 27.27
CA GLU A 178 -1.69 -5.49 27.34
C GLU A 178 -0.81 -6.52 28.06
N ARG A 179 0.51 -6.45 27.88
CA ARG A 179 1.44 -7.31 28.61
C ARG A 179 1.48 -7.01 30.10
N LEU A 180 1.58 -5.73 30.47
CA LEU A 180 1.58 -5.31 31.87
C LEU A 180 0.29 -5.72 32.58
N ALA A 181 -0.87 -5.46 31.97
CA ALA A 181 -2.16 -5.87 32.50
C ALA A 181 -2.23 -7.38 32.73
N ARG A 182 -1.77 -8.21 31.77
CA ARG A 182 -1.72 -9.67 31.95
C ARG A 182 -0.77 -10.11 33.07
N GLU A 183 0.37 -9.45 33.22
CA GLU A 183 1.33 -9.77 34.28
C GLU A 183 0.76 -9.40 35.66
N GLU A 184 0.04 -8.29 35.79
CA GLU A 184 -0.68 -7.91 37.00
C GLU A 184 -1.85 -8.87 37.30
N THR A 185 -2.68 -9.21 36.32
CA THR A 185 -3.76 -10.19 36.50
C THR A 185 -3.22 -11.55 36.94
N LYS A 186 -2.09 -12.00 36.38
CA LYS A 186 -1.44 -13.25 36.81
C LYS A 186 -0.95 -13.18 38.25
N LYS A 187 -0.42 -12.04 38.71
CA LYS A 187 0.01 -11.85 40.11
C LYS A 187 -1.16 -11.86 41.08
N ILE A 188 -2.30 -11.29 40.69
CA ILE A 188 -3.54 -11.31 41.50
C ILE A 188 -4.09 -12.74 41.60
N ILE A 189 -4.09 -13.50 40.51
CA ILE A 189 -4.57 -14.91 40.50
C ILE A 189 -3.61 -15.84 41.28
N GLN A 190 -2.30 -15.54 41.30
CA GLN A 190 -1.28 -16.36 41.98
C GLN A 190 -1.07 -16.00 43.45
N LYS A 191 -1.55 -14.85 43.94
CA LYS A 191 -1.65 -14.61 45.38
C LYS A 191 -2.74 -15.58 45.88
N PRO A 192 -2.41 -16.61 46.68
CA PRO A 192 -3.45 -17.42 47.31
C PRO A 192 -4.34 -16.46 48.09
N ALA A 193 -5.66 -16.70 48.09
CA ALA A 193 -6.56 -16.00 48.98
C ALA A 193 -5.97 -16.02 50.39
N GLU A 194 -5.42 -14.88 50.84
CA GLU A 194 -5.22 -14.63 52.25
C GLU A 194 -6.62 -14.72 52.85
N LYS A 195 -6.80 -15.73 53.70
CA LYS A 195 -8.04 -16.12 54.35
C LYS A 195 -8.84 -14.89 54.80
N GLU A 196 -10.01 -14.68 54.20
CA GLU A 196 -11.12 -14.05 54.91
C GLU A 196 -11.87 -15.17 55.65
N GLU A 197 -11.32 -15.57 56.81
CA GLU A 197 -12.15 -16.12 57.88
C GLU A 197 -12.69 -14.95 58.71
N GLU A 198 -13.74 -14.29 58.23
CA GLU A 198 -14.70 -13.63 59.11
C GLU A 198 -16.11 -13.98 58.62
N GLY A 199 -16.83 -14.74 59.44
CA GLY A 199 -18.15 -15.26 59.10
C GLY A 199 -19.15 -14.13 58.84
N TYR A 200 -19.73 -14.12 57.65
CA TYR A 200 -20.94 -13.35 57.40
C TYR A 200 -22.15 -14.13 57.91
N VAL A 201 -22.67 -13.73 59.06
CA VAL A 201 -23.97 -14.20 59.57
C VAL A 201 -25.04 -13.49 58.76
N ASP A 202 -25.89 -14.27 58.10
CA ASP A 202 -27.01 -13.76 57.32
C ASP A 202 -27.97 -12.98 58.24
N PRO A 203 -28.23 -11.67 58.03
CA PRO A 203 -29.19 -10.94 58.84
C PRO A 203 -30.59 -11.49 58.58
N ALA A 204 -31.29 -11.90 59.64
CA ALA A 204 -32.65 -12.42 59.57
C ALA A 204 -33.58 -11.42 58.85
N PRO A 205 -34.49 -11.87 57.97
CA PRO A 205 -35.35 -10.98 57.21
C PRO A 205 -36.24 -10.15 58.14
N VAL A 206 -36.11 -8.84 58.05
CA VAL A 206 -37.00 -7.87 58.71
C VAL A 206 -38.38 -7.99 58.06
N LYS A 207 -39.39 -8.39 58.84
CA LYS A 207 -40.79 -8.33 58.41
C LYS A 207 -41.17 -6.86 58.32
N GLU A 208 -41.37 -6.35 57.11
CA GLU A 208 -41.96 -5.03 56.89
C GLU A 208 -43.48 -5.13 57.18
N ASP A 209 -43.92 -4.43 58.23
CA ASP A 209 -45.34 -4.23 58.49
C ASP A 209 -45.90 -3.31 57.40
N ILE A 210 -46.77 -3.89 56.57
CA ILE A 210 -47.46 -3.21 55.48
C ILE A 210 -48.47 -2.22 56.09
N ILE A 211 -48.19 -0.92 55.99
CA ILE A 211 -49.15 0.13 56.33
C ILE A 211 -50.01 0.39 55.08
N ILE A 212 -51.26 -0.07 55.12
CA ILE A 212 -52.29 0.18 54.11
C ILE A 212 -52.89 1.57 54.39
N PRO A 213 -52.95 2.50 53.43
CA PRO A 213 -53.66 3.77 53.60
C PRO A 213 -55.19 3.54 53.62
N GLU A 214 -55.88 4.03 54.65
CA GLU A 214 -57.35 4.00 54.77
C GLU A 214 -58.03 4.83 53.67
N GLU A 215 -59.07 4.25 53.11
CA GLU A 215 -59.87 4.73 51.98
C GLU A 215 -60.84 5.86 52.42
N GLU A 216 -60.97 6.91 51.60
CA GLU A 216 -61.84 8.08 51.84
C GLU A 216 -63.33 7.67 52.01
N GLU A 217 -63.89 7.89 53.20
CA GLU A 217 -65.35 7.89 53.39
C GLU A 217 -65.96 9.27 53.10
N LYS A 218 -66.96 9.24 52.22
CA LYS A 218 -67.67 10.36 51.63
C LYS A 218 -68.51 11.12 52.66
N GLU A 219 -68.39 12.45 52.68
CA GLU A 219 -69.40 13.32 53.28
C GLU A 219 -70.65 13.30 52.39
N GLU A 220 -71.73 12.64 52.84
CA GLU A 220 -73.06 12.83 52.27
C GLU A 220 -73.88 13.82 53.12
N LEU A 221 -74.38 14.81 52.39
CA LEU A 221 -75.31 15.86 52.78
C LEU A 221 -76.53 15.30 53.54
N ASN A 222 -76.87 15.94 54.66
CA ASN A 222 -78.26 16.03 55.10
C ASN A 222 -78.84 17.39 54.67
N ILE A 223 -79.78 17.31 53.74
CA ILE A 223 -80.99 18.16 53.69
C ILE A 223 -82.07 17.38 54.44
#